data_AF-A0A133U616-F1
#
_entry.id   AF-A0A133U616-F1
#
_cell.length_a   1.000
_cell.length_b   1.000
_cell.length_c   1.000
_cell.angle_alpha   90.00
_cell.angle_beta   90.00
_cell.angle_gamma   90.00
#
_symmetry.space_group_name_H-M   'P 1'
#
loop_
_entity.id
_entity.type
_entity.pdbx_description
1 polymer ?
#
loop_
_entity_poly.entity_id
_entity_poly.type
_entity_poly.pdbx_seq_one_letter_code
_entity_poly.pdbx_strand_id
1 'polypeptide(L)'
;MSQNPSKNYDVSENLVLKKLLSIIHTVVDKDLEKPLEKDYNWLKKLGEEKETVNYLKNVYRKNVHINRIQNPSQYKVSDREISIAENSRKELYKEAAKLLIKYRELMEDRYDEEELEELLNETLILPGDTPTLFELYSVFKLLCRMKEDFGLKKIEEGRDAIAIFKEGAKEILVYHDSTGKMSFHEKVEKLEGAAPDNEHLERYRKSVLKHAEVIEKLLDKTDESFYSGRPDILVEYRRDGKLYQLDIGEVKYSESKSVFSDGLKELIQYIYFSRENEEYSLENIDMEGILVLDKKEFLDDEKLSESGIVKNIDFVSKLEILDTEKLKGYEYN
;
A
#
# COMPACT_ATOMS: atom_id res chain seq x y z
N MET A 1 36.26 -7.01 57.18
CA MET A 1 35.15 -7.09 56.21
C MET A 1 35.43 -6.10 55.09
N SER A 2 35.70 -6.59 53.88
CA SER A 2 36.00 -5.74 52.72
C SER A 2 34.72 -5.04 52.25
N GLN A 3 34.72 -3.71 52.22
CA GLN A 3 33.66 -2.91 51.60
C GLN A 3 33.77 -3.08 50.08
N ASN A 4 32.74 -3.65 49.44
CA ASN A 4 32.62 -3.60 47.99
C ASN A 4 32.39 -2.14 47.57
N PRO A 5 33.20 -1.56 46.66
CA PRO A 5 32.96 -0.22 46.15
C PRO A 5 31.64 -0.21 45.38
N SER A 6 30.70 0.67 45.76
CA SER A 6 29.46 0.89 45.03
C SER A 6 29.78 1.49 43.66
N LYS A 7 29.94 0.64 42.64
CA LYS A 7 30.04 1.10 41.25
C LYS A 7 28.68 1.65 40.82
N ASN A 8 28.62 2.94 40.52
CA ASN A 8 27.47 3.53 39.83
C ASN A 8 27.48 3.00 38.38
N TYR A 9 26.42 2.27 38.01
CA TYR A 9 26.28 1.70 36.67
C TYR A 9 25.55 2.66 35.71
N ASP A 10 24.82 3.65 36.23
CA ASP A 10 24.01 4.59 35.48
C ASP A 10 24.81 5.84 35.07
N VAL A 11 25.97 5.60 34.45
CA VAL A 11 26.72 6.67 33.75
C VAL A 11 26.10 6.90 32.37
N SER A 12 26.23 8.10 31.84
CA SER A 12 25.62 8.51 30.55
C SER A 12 25.91 7.51 29.43
N GLU A 13 27.15 7.03 29.32
CA GLU A 13 27.54 6.07 28.28
C GLU A 13 26.84 4.72 28.41
N ASN A 14 26.62 4.25 29.63
CA ASN A 14 25.91 3.00 29.90
C ASN A 14 24.42 3.13 29.62
N LEU A 15 23.82 4.28 29.95
CA LEU A 15 22.42 4.57 29.67
C LEU A 15 22.14 4.63 28.16
N VAL A 16 23.04 5.27 27.39
CA VAL A 16 22.99 5.31 25.92
C VAL A 16 23.12 3.90 25.34
N LEU A 17 24.16 3.14 25.73
CA LEU A 17 24.39 1.78 25.25
C LEU A 17 23.18 0.87 25.54
N LYS A 18 22.67 0.89 26.77
CA LYS A 18 21.53 0.05 27.14
C LYS A 18 20.25 0.45 26.40
N LYS A 19 20.05 1.74 26.12
CA LYS A 19 18.91 2.21 25.32
C LYS A 19 18.99 1.66 23.90
N LEU A 20 20.15 1.76 23.25
CA LEU A 20 20.36 1.19 21.91
C LEU A 20 20.14 -0.33 21.90
N LEU A 21 20.76 -1.07 22.83
CA LEU A 21 20.61 -2.52 22.91
C LEU A 21 19.14 -2.94 23.11
N SER A 22 18.36 -2.16 23.86
CA SER A 22 16.93 -2.40 24.04
C SER A 22 16.14 -2.19 22.76
N ILE A 23 16.50 -1.20 21.94
CA ILE A 23 15.88 -0.96 20.63
C ILE A 23 16.17 -2.14 19.71
N ILE A 24 17.45 -2.50 19.55
CA ILE A 24 17.86 -3.63 18.71
C ILE A 24 17.19 -4.93 19.18
N HIS A 25 17.18 -5.21 20.48
CA HIS A 25 16.49 -6.38 21.01
C HIS A 25 15.01 -6.37 20.67
N THR A 26 14.33 -5.22 20.78
CA THR A 26 12.89 -5.13 20.46
C THR A 26 12.63 -5.36 18.98
N VAL A 27 13.42 -4.75 18.09
CA VAL A 27 13.31 -4.94 16.64
C VAL A 27 13.51 -6.41 16.26
N VAL A 28 14.56 -7.03 16.78
CA VAL A 28 14.89 -8.44 16.48
C VAL A 28 13.87 -9.42 17.06
N ASP A 29 13.32 -9.14 18.25
CA ASP A 29 12.43 -10.05 18.97
C ASP A 29 10.94 -9.88 18.61
N LYS A 30 10.53 -8.69 18.15
CA LYS A 30 9.12 -8.40 17.83
C LYS A 30 8.87 -8.14 16.35
N ASP A 31 9.74 -7.36 15.71
CA ASP A 31 9.47 -6.83 14.37
C ASP A 31 10.02 -7.77 13.29
N LEU A 32 11.17 -8.40 13.56
CA LEU A 32 11.86 -9.28 12.62
C LEU A 32 11.64 -10.78 12.87
N GLU A 33 10.90 -11.18 13.90
CA GLU A 33 10.71 -12.62 14.22
C GLU A 33 10.08 -13.38 13.05
N LYS A 34 8.97 -12.88 12.48
CA LYS A 34 8.32 -13.49 11.30
C LYS A 34 9.15 -13.33 10.02
N PRO A 35 9.74 -12.16 9.71
CA PRO A 35 10.64 -12.04 8.56
C PRO A 35 11.87 -12.95 8.59
N LEU A 36 12.49 -13.17 9.75
CA LEU A 36 13.66 -14.06 9.90
C LEU A 36 13.32 -15.54 9.63
N GLU A 37 12.06 -15.94 9.79
CA GLU A 37 11.58 -17.29 9.44
C GLU A 37 11.36 -17.50 7.94
N LYS A 38 11.20 -16.41 7.17
CA LYS A 38 10.85 -16.42 5.74
C LYS A 38 12.05 -16.34 4.78
N ASP A 39 13.28 -16.40 5.28
CA ASP A 39 14.53 -16.43 4.48
C ASP A 39 14.67 -15.27 3.46
N TYR A 40 14.20 -14.06 3.81
CA TYR A 40 14.37 -12.88 2.96
C TYR A 40 15.84 -12.57 2.69
N ASN A 41 16.19 -12.24 1.43
CA ASN A 41 17.58 -12.03 1.01
C ASN A 41 18.33 -10.95 1.83
N TRP A 42 17.71 -9.81 2.14
CA TRP A 42 18.31 -8.78 2.98
C TRP A 42 18.47 -9.21 4.45
N LEU A 43 17.65 -10.17 4.90
CA LEU A 43 17.80 -10.83 6.20
C LEU A 43 18.73 -12.03 6.16
N LYS A 44 19.15 -12.55 4.99
CA LYS A 44 20.02 -13.73 4.92
C LYS A 44 21.32 -13.52 5.66
N LYS A 45 21.92 -12.34 5.57
CA LYS A 45 23.12 -12.01 6.35
C LYS A 45 22.88 -12.12 7.87
N LEU A 46 21.71 -11.67 8.33
CA LEU A 46 21.30 -11.78 9.74
C LEU A 46 20.89 -13.21 10.14
N GLY A 47 20.31 -13.98 9.21
CA GLY A 47 19.84 -15.35 9.38
C GLY A 47 20.96 -16.40 9.29
N GLU A 48 21.99 -16.15 8.50
CA GLU A 48 23.27 -16.88 8.52
C GLU A 48 24.00 -16.65 9.85
N GLU A 49 23.82 -15.46 10.43
CA GLU A 49 24.28 -15.09 11.76
C GLU A 49 23.24 -15.38 12.88
N LYS A 50 22.44 -16.45 12.76
CA LYS A 50 21.53 -16.92 13.84
C LYS A 50 22.24 -17.03 15.19
N GLU A 51 23.52 -17.38 15.20
CA GLU A 51 24.36 -17.39 16.39
C GLU A 51 24.58 -15.99 16.96
N THR A 52 24.84 -14.96 16.14
CA THR A 52 24.99 -13.56 16.55
C THR A 52 23.68 -13.01 17.12
N VAL A 53 22.54 -13.29 16.47
CA VAL A 53 21.21 -12.88 16.96
C VAL A 53 20.92 -13.49 18.33
N ASN A 54 21.15 -14.80 18.47
CA ASN A 54 20.98 -15.49 19.75
C ASN A 54 21.98 -15.02 20.81
N TYR A 55 23.21 -14.70 20.41
CA TYR A 55 24.23 -14.12 21.28
C TYR A 55 23.78 -12.76 21.80
N LEU A 56 23.26 -11.88 20.93
CA LEU A 56 22.71 -10.58 21.33
C LEU A 56 21.54 -10.74 22.31
N LYS A 57 20.57 -11.62 22.01
CA LYS A 57 19.44 -11.92 22.91
C LYS A 57 19.95 -12.40 24.27
N ASN A 58 20.96 -13.27 24.29
CA ASN A 58 21.58 -13.75 25.53
C ASN A 58 22.34 -12.65 26.28
N VAL A 59 23.12 -11.81 25.60
CA VAL A 59 23.83 -10.68 26.21
C VAL A 59 22.83 -9.72 26.85
N TYR A 60 21.77 -9.33 26.14
CA TYR A 60 20.79 -8.41 26.68
C TYR A 60 20.04 -8.98 27.89
N ARG A 61 19.63 -10.25 27.85
CA ARG A 61 18.82 -10.88 28.91
C ARG A 61 19.64 -11.35 30.12
N LYS A 62 20.85 -11.86 29.90
CA LYS A 62 21.64 -12.59 30.92
C LYS A 62 22.87 -11.82 31.42
N ASN A 63 23.30 -10.75 30.75
CA ASN A 63 24.48 -10.02 31.19
C ASN A 63 24.19 -9.21 32.46
N VAL A 64 24.81 -9.62 33.57
CA VAL A 64 24.67 -8.99 34.89
C VAL A 64 25.03 -7.50 34.87
N HIS A 65 25.97 -7.06 34.05
CA HIS A 65 26.35 -5.64 33.97
C HIS A 65 25.29 -4.80 33.26
N ILE A 66 24.68 -5.33 32.20
CA ILE A 66 23.58 -4.66 31.49
C ILE A 66 22.33 -4.62 32.37
N ASN A 67 22.02 -5.71 33.07
CA ASN A 67 20.86 -5.81 33.96
C ASN A 67 20.94 -4.87 35.18
N ARG A 68 22.14 -4.42 35.56
CA ARG A 68 22.35 -3.47 36.68
C ARG A 68 22.11 -2.01 36.32
N ILE A 69 22.15 -1.66 35.04
CA ILE A 69 21.81 -0.31 34.57
C ILE A 69 20.28 -0.13 34.66
N GLN A 70 19.78 1.09 34.81
CA GLN A 70 18.35 1.39 34.83
C GLN A 70 17.60 0.79 33.62
N ASN A 71 16.31 0.49 33.79
CA ASN A 71 15.48 -0.04 32.70
C ASN A 71 15.18 1.06 31.65
N PRO A 72 15.43 0.84 30.35
CA PRO A 72 15.20 1.79 29.26
C PRO A 72 13.77 2.32 29.08
N SER A 73 12.79 1.65 29.68
CA SER A 73 11.39 2.12 29.75
C SER A 73 11.16 3.18 30.83
N GLN A 74 12.09 3.32 31.78
CA GLN A 74 11.98 4.21 32.94
C GLN A 74 12.79 5.50 32.78
N TYR A 75 13.46 5.70 31.64
CA TYR A 75 14.19 6.94 31.34
C TYR A 75 14.18 7.27 29.86
N LYS A 76 14.38 8.55 29.56
CA LYS A 76 14.68 9.05 28.22
C LYS A 76 16.12 9.53 28.24
N VAL A 77 16.93 9.03 27.31
CA VAL A 77 18.30 9.52 27.11
C VAL A 77 18.20 10.97 26.59
N SER A 78 18.85 11.89 27.26
CA SER A 78 18.97 13.29 26.84
C SER A 78 20.07 13.48 25.80
N ASP A 79 20.00 14.57 25.03
CA ASP A 79 21.02 14.87 24.01
C ASP A 79 22.39 15.14 24.64
N ARG A 80 22.40 15.64 25.88
CA ARG A 80 23.61 15.77 26.69
C ARG A 80 24.26 14.41 26.96
N GLU A 81 23.48 13.40 27.32
CA GLU A 81 24.01 12.05 27.58
C GLU A 81 24.54 11.39 26.30
N ILE A 82 23.88 11.60 25.16
CA ILE A 82 24.35 11.15 23.84
C ILE A 82 25.69 11.80 23.51
N SER A 83 25.79 13.14 23.66
CA SER A 83 27.02 13.88 23.38
C SER A 83 28.19 13.40 24.27
N ILE A 84 27.93 13.05 25.53
CA ILE A 84 28.95 12.45 26.41
C ILE A 84 29.41 11.09 25.87
N ALA A 85 28.48 10.23 25.45
CA ALA A 85 28.81 8.91 24.91
C ALA A 85 29.56 8.98 23.56
N GLU A 86 29.17 9.91 22.69
CA GLU A 86 29.81 10.19 21.41
C GLU A 86 31.28 10.63 21.56
N ASN A 87 31.58 11.38 22.62
CA ASN A 87 32.94 11.84 22.95
C ASN A 87 33.71 10.87 23.87
N SER A 88 33.16 9.69 24.14
CA SER A 88 33.80 8.71 25.02
C SER A 88 35.12 8.20 24.42
N ARG A 89 36.10 7.86 25.26
CA ARG A 89 37.36 7.25 24.80
C ARG A 89 37.19 5.81 24.31
N LYS A 90 36.05 5.17 24.63
CA LYS A 90 35.78 3.79 24.21
C LYS A 90 34.92 3.77 22.96
N GLU A 91 35.40 3.10 21.94
CA GLU A 91 34.74 3.06 20.63
C GLU A 91 33.32 2.49 20.69
N LEU A 92 33.08 1.48 21.54
CA LEU A 92 31.74 0.91 21.75
C LEU A 92 30.68 1.96 22.12
N TYR A 93 31.03 2.94 22.97
CA TYR A 93 30.08 3.97 23.39
C TYR A 93 29.88 5.04 22.33
N LYS A 94 30.92 5.37 21.57
CA LYS A 94 30.79 6.27 20.42
C LYS A 94 29.85 5.68 19.38
N GLU A 95 30.05 4.41 19.05
CA GLU A 95 29.23 3.69 18.09
C GLU A 95 27.78 3.59 18.57
N ALA A 96 27.58 3.32 19.87
CA ALA A 96 26.26 3.30 20.45
C ALA A 96 25.54 4.65 20.36
N ALA A 97 26.27 5.77 20.54
CA ALA A 97 25.72 7.11 20.39
C ALA A 97 25.31 7.40 18.94
N LYS A 98 26.20 7.12 17.98
CA LYS A 98 25.94 7.31 16.54
C LYS A 98 24.71 6.54 16.06
N LEU A 99 24.62 5.25 16.38
CA LEU A 99 23.49 4.41 15.99
C LEU A 99 22.18 4.86 16.65
N LEU A 100 22.23 5.35 17.90
CA LEU A 100 21.04 5.88 18.56
C LEU A 100 20.58 7.22 17.96
N ILE A 101 21.50 8.07 17.51
CA ILE A 101 21.18 9.30 16.76
C ILE A 101 20.50 8.93 15.44
N LYS A 102 21.14 8.06 14.65
CA LYS A 102 20.58 7.59 13.37
C LYS A 102 19.19 7.00 13.54
N TYR A 103 18.98 6.17 14.55
CA TYR A 103 17.64 5.64 14.87
C TYR A 103 16.62 6.74 15.16
N ARG A 104 16.98 7.80 15.90
CA ARG A 104 16.05 8.92 16.17
C ARG A 104 15.71 9.70 14.92
N GLU A 105 16.69 9.94 14.05
CA GLU A 105 16.48 10.61 12.77
C GLU A 105 15.49 9.85 11.90
N LEU A 106 15.67 8.52 11.78
CA LEU A 106 14.75 7.64 11.05
C LEU A 106 13.32 7.64 11.62
N MET A 107 13.17 7.75 12.95
CA MET A 107 11.87 7.82 13.62
C MET A 107 11.23 9.21 13.59
N GLU A 108 11.97 10.24 13.17
CA GLU A 108 11.51 11.62 12.99
C GLU A 108 11.38 11.98 11.50
N ASP A 109 11.20 10.96 10.65
CA ASP A 109 11.04 11.04 9.19
C ASP A 109 12.19 11.77 8.47
N ARG A 110 13.38 11.82 9.08
CA ARG A 110 14.60 12.33 8.47
C ARG A 110 15.35 11.17 7.83
N TYR A 111 14.98 10.84 6.61
CA TYR A 111 15.62 9.82 5.80
C TYR A 111 16.73 10.41 4.94
N ASP A 112 17.80 9.65 4.78
CA ASP A 112 18.74 9.85 3.68
C ASP A 112 18.16 9.14 2.45
N GLU A 113 17.96 9.86 1.35
CA GLU A 113 17.31 9.32 0.15
C GLU A 113 18.13 8.17 -0.47
N GLU A 114 19.46 8.26 -0.48
CA GLU A 114 20.33 7.23 -1.04
C GLU A 114 20.28 5.96 -0.17
N GLU A 115 20.34 6.10 1.16
CA GLU A 115 20.20 4.96 2.08
C GLU A 115 18.80 4.34 2.04
N LEU A 116 17.75 5.15 1.87
CA LEU A 116 16.38 4.67 1.74
C LEU A 116 16.18 3.95 0.41
N GLU A 117 16.76 4.46 -0.69
CA GLU A 117 16.75 3.80 -1.99
C GLU A 117 17.50 2.46 -1.95
N GLU A 118 18.69 2.43 -1.33
CA GLU A 118 19.45 1.19 -1.12
C GLU A 118 18.65 0.20 -0.26
N LEU A 119 18.11 0.66 0.86
CA LEU A 119 17.27 -0.17 1.73
C LEU A 119 16.04 -0.68 0.97
N LEU A 120 15.33 0.17 0.23
CA LEU A 120 14.17 -0.26 -0.55
C LEU A 120 14.59 -1.25 -1.64
N ASN A 121 15.69 -1.04 -2.34
CA ASN A 121 16.20 -1.99 -3.33
C ASN A 121 16.54 -3.35 -2.71
N GLU A 122 17.08 -3.38 -1.49
CA GLU A 122 17.39 -4.62 -0.78
C GLU A 122 16.17 -5.26 -0.09
N THR A 123 15.24 -4.45 0.40
CA THR A 123 14.11 -4.86 1.25
C THR A 123 12.77 -4.92 0.54
N LEU A 124 12.66 -4.39 -0.68
CA LEU A 124 11.50 -4.56 -1.56
C LEU A 124 11.28 -6.06 -1.68
N ILE A 125 10.33 -6.53 -0.90
CA ILE A 125 9.55 -7.69 -1.25
C ILE A 125 8.81 -7.25 -2.50
N LEU A 126 9.49 -7.36 -3.64
CA LEU A 126 8.85 -7.26 -4.93
C LEU A 126 7.65 -8.20 -4.84
N PRO A 127 6.41 -7.74 -5.09
CA PRO A 127 5.37 -8.63 -5.55
C PRO A 127 6.02 -9.59 -6.54
N GLY A 128 5.86 -10.89 -6.36
CA GLY A 128 6.50 -11.89 -7.23
C GLY A 128 6.01 -11.83 -8.69
N ASP A 129 5.21 -10.82 -9.02
CA ASP A 129 4.43 -10.58 -10.19
C ASP A 129 4.70 -9.12 -10.64
N THR A 130 5.30 -8.96 -11.82
CA THR A 130 5.58 -7.67 -12.45
C THR A 130 4.31 -6.83 -12.72
N PRO A 131 3.19 -7.41 -13.21
CA PRO A 131 1.90 -6.72 -13.24
C PRO A 131 1.50 -6.00 -11.95
N THR A 132 1.60 -6.61 -10.76
CA THR A 132 1.25 -5.93 -9.50
C THR A 132 2.17 -4.74 -9.20
N LEU A 133 3.46 -4.84 -9.52
CA LEU A 133 4.39 -3.70 -9.43
C LEU A 133 3.99 -2.57 -10.38
N PHE A 134 3.56 -2.93 -11.58
CA PHE A 134 3.12 -1.98 -12.58
C PHE A 134 1.81 -1.28 -12.18
N GLU A 135 0.87 -1.99 -11.55
CA GLU A 135 -0.33 -1.41 -10.93
C GLU A 135 0.03 -0.35 -9.88
N LEU A 136 0.88 -0.70 -8.90
CA LEU A 136 1.32 0.23 -7.86
C LEU A 136 2.06 1.44 -8.46
N TYR A 137 2.97 1.21 -9.40
CA TYR A 137 3.65 2.29 -10.13
C TYR A 137 2.65 3.25 -10.77
N SER A 138 1.62 2.71 -11.43
CA SER A 138 0.59 3.49 -12.11
C SER A 138 -0.22 4.34 -11.13
N VAL A 139 -0.61 3.76 -9.99
CA VAL A 139 -1.29 4.48 -8.91
C VAL A 139 -0.45 5.66 -8.42
N PHE A 140 0.83 5.46 -8.08
CA PHE A 140 1.68 6.54 -7.59
C PHE A 140 1.93 7.62 -8.65
N LYS A 141 2.10 7.24 -9.93
CA LYS A 141 2.24 8.20 -11.01
C LYS A 141 0.98 9.03 -11.24
N LEU A 142 -0.20 8.42 -11.09
CA LEU A 142 -1.46 9.16 -11.14
C LEU A 142 -1.61 10.12 -9.95
N LEU A 143 -1.16 9.74 -8.74
CA LEU A 143 -1.09 10.66 -7.61
C LEU A 143 -0.20 11.88 -7.93
N CYS A 144 0.99 11.66 -8.50
CA CYS A 144 1.88 12.76 -8.91
C CYS A 144 1.21 13.72 -9.91
N ARG A 145 0.44 13.19 -10.86
CA ARG A 145 -0.29 13.99 -11.85
C ARG A 145 -1.28 14.97 -11.20
N MET A 146 -1.92 14.56 -10.10
CA MET A 146 -2.94 15.38 -9.45
C MET A 146 -2.35 16.64 -8.82
N LYS A 147 -1.04 16.64 -8.48
CA LYS A 147 -0.32 17.79 -7.88
C LYS A 147 -0.97 18.33 -6.60
N GLU A 148 -1.64 17.45 -5.86
CA GLU A 148 -2.21 17.76 -4.56
C GLU A 148 -1.29 17.23 -3.47
N ASP A 149 -1.25 17.90 -2.32
CA ASP A 149 -0.42 17.49 -1.18
C ASP A 149 -1.09 16.35 -0.41
N PHE A 150 -0.94 15.13 -0.92
CA PHE A 150 -1.57 13.94 -0.36
C PHE A 150 -0.87 13.47 0.92
N GLY A 151 -1.66 13.27 1.97
CA GLY A 151 -1.24 12.42 3.08
C GLY A 151 -1.30 10.95 2.66
N LEU A 152 -0.14 10.33 2.49
CA LEU A 152 -0.03 8.90 2.19
C LEU A 152 -0.34 8.06 3.43
N LYS A 153 -1.03 6.95 3.23
CA LYS A 153 -1.32 5.95 4.25
C LYS A 153 -0.68 4.62 3.87
N LYS A 154 -0.31 3.86 4.90
CA LYS A 154 0.19 2.50 4.72
C LYS A 154 -0.90 1.65 4.08
N ILE A 155 -0.52 0.84 3.09
CA ILE A 155 -1.39 -0.16 2.49
C ILE A 155 -1.54 -1.30 3.51
N GLU A 156 -2.74 -1.50 4.03
CA GLU A 156 -3.11 -2.57 4.95
C GLU A 156 -4.29 -3.37 4.36
N GLU A 157 -4.48 -4.62 4.80
CA GLU A 157 -5.65 -5.42 4.37
C GLU A 157 -6.95 -4.73 4.81
N GLY A 158 -7.69 -4.14 3.87
CA GLY A 158 -8.91 -3.40 4.16
C GLY A 158 -9.39 -2.51 3.00
N ARG A 159 -10.45 -1.73 3.23
CA ARG A 159 -11.01 -0.78 2.25
C ARG A 159 -10.52 0.65 2.46
N ASP A 160 -9.37 0.82 3.10
CA ASP A 160 -8.88 2.16 3.44
C ASP A 160 -8.24 2.85 2.23
N ALA A 161 -8.39 4.17 2.18
CA ALA A 161 -7.74 4.98 1.18
C ALA A 161 -6.22 4.97 1.41
N ILE A 162 -5.46 4.76 0.35
CA ILE A 162 -3.99 4.76 0.37
C ILE A 162 -3.41 6.17 0.31
N ALA A 163 -4.19 7.13 -0.19
CA ALA A 163 -3.84 8.54 -0.19
C ALA A 163 -5.08 9.38 0.05
N ILE A 164 -4.92 10.44 0.85
CA ILE A 164 -6.00 11.36 1.21
C ILE A 164 -5.51 12.80 1.05
N PHE A 165 -6.26 13.58 0.28
CA PHE A 165 -6.09 15.04 0.22
C PHE A 165 -7.33 15.70 0.83
N LYS A 166 -7.12 16.72 1.67
CA LYS A 166 -8.19 17.49 2.31
C LYS A 166 -7.87 18.98 2.32
N GLU A 167 -8.76 19.76 1.72
CA GLU A 167 -8.68 21.22 1.75
C GLU A 167 -10.09 21.80 1.98
N GLY A 168 -10.30 22.33 3.19
CA GLY A 168 -11.62 22.83 3.60
C GLY A 168 -12.70 21.74 3.51
N ALA A 169 -13.67 21.95 2.61
CA ALA A 169 -14.77 21.01 2.35
C ALA A 169 -14.45 19.96 1.27
N LYS A 170 -13.35 20.12 0.53
CA LYS A 170 -12.92 19.21 -0.53
C LYS A 170 -12.13 18.06 0.08
N GLU A 171 -12.49 16.84 -0.29
CA GLU A 171 -11.79 15.62 0.09
C GLU A 171 -11.57 14.78 -1.18
N ILE A 172 -10.35 14.30 -1.39
CA ILE A 172 -10.02 13.33 -2.44
C ILE A 172 -9.49 12.08 -1.75
N LEU A 173 -10.11 10.95 -2.05
CA LEU A 173 -9.75 9.64 -1.51
C LEU A 173 -9.29 8.75 -2.66
N VAL A 174 -8.07 8.23 -2.57
CA VAL A 174 -7.50 7.33 -3.58
C VAL A 174 -7.38 5.94 -2.98
N TYR A 175 -7.86 4.95 -3.71
CA TYR A 175 -7.85 3.55 -3.34
C TYR A 175 -7.15 2.74 -4.42
N HIS A 176 -6.54 1.63 -4.01
CA HIS A 176 -5.94 0.62 -4.87
C HIS A 176 -6.48 -0.76 -4.49
N ASP A 177 -6.81 -1.59 -5.48
CA ASP A 177 -7.44 -2.92 -5.30
C ASP A 177 -8.56 -2.89 -4.24
N SER A 178 -9.44 -1.89 -4.34
CA SER A 178 -10.49 -1.63 -3.34
C SER A 178 -11.65 -0.87 -3.97
N THR A 179 -12.84 -1.13 -3.44
CA THR A 179 -14.08 -0.46 -3.87
C THR A 179 -14.36 0.83 -3.10
N GLY A 180 -13.50 1.20 -2.14
CA GLY A 180 -13.74 2.36 -1.28
C GLY A 180 -15.11 2.30 -0.59
N LYS A 181 -15.89 3.39 -0.71
CA LYS A 181 -17.28 3.48 -0.23
C LYS A 181 -18.30 3.05 -1.28
N MET A 182 -17.85 2.73 -2.49
CA MET A 182 -18.68 2.28 -3.59
C MET A 182 -18.97 0.78 -3.50
N SER A 183 -20.02 0.36 -4.19
CA SER A 183 -20.37 -1.03 -4.43
C SER A 183 -20.22 -1.34 -5.91
N PHE A 184 -19.52 -2.43 -6.23
CA PHE A 184 -19.34 -2.99 -7.57
C PHE A 184 -19.80 -4.44 -7.59
N HIS A 185 -20.97 -4.70 -7.02
CA HIS A 185 -21.49 -6.04 -6.81
C HIS A 185 -22.98 -6.07 -7.14
N GLU A 186 -23.42 -7.02 -7.96
CA GLU A 186 -24.83 -7.19 -8.30
C GLU A 186 -25.31 -8.59 -7.96
N LYS A 187 -26.22 -8.65 -7.00
CA LYS A 187 -26.74 -9.91 -6.52
C LYS A 187 -27.72 -10.54 -7.50
N VAL A 188 -27.78 -11.87 -7.48
CA VAL A 188 -28.61 -12.65 -8.40
C VAL A 188 -30.11 -12.35 -8.24
N GLU A 189 -30.59 -11.92 -7.06
CA GLU A 189 -31.99 -11.61 -6.81
C GLU A 189 -32.50 -10.46 -7.70
N LYS A 190 -31.62 -9.55 -8.16
CA LYS A 190 -32.02 -8.49 -9.11
C LYS A 190 -32.41 -9.02 -10.49
N LEU A 191 -32.01 -10.25 -10.82
CA LEU A 191 -32.42 -10.94 -12.04
C LEU A 191 -33.75 -11.68 -11.88
N GLU A 192 -34.25 -11.82 -10.65
CA GLU A 192 -35.56 -12.41 -10.38
C GLU A 192 -36.66 -11.42 -10.79
N GLY A 193 -37.50 -11.84 -11.73
CA GLY A 193 -38.54 -10.97 -12.31
C GLY A 193 -38.06 -10.07 -13.45
N ALA A 194 -36.76 -9.99 -13.73
CA ALA A 194 -36.27 -9.36 -14.95
C ALA A 194 -36.76 -10.16 -16.18
N ALA A 195 -37.35 -9.47 -17.15
CA ALA A 195 -37.90 -10.05 -18.38
C ALA A 195 -37.22 -9.40 -19.60
N PRO A 196 -35.98 -9.81 -19.94
CA PRO A 196 -35.28 -9.25 -21.08
C PRO A 196 -36.01 -9.61 -22.39
N ASP A 197 -36.19 -8.62 -23.27
CA ASP A 197 -36.88 -8.75 -24.56
C ASP A 197 -36.06 -9.52 -25.63
N ASN A 198 -34.95 -10.13 -25.25
CA ASN A 198 -34.04 -10.84 -26.14
C ASN A 198 -33.79 -12.28 -25.65
N GLU A 199 -33.92 -13.25 -26.56
CA GLU A 199 -33.76 -14.67 -26.23
C GLU A 199 -32.37 -15.01 -25.66
N HIS A 200 -31.30 -14.41 -26.19
CA HIS A 200 -29.93 -14.67 -25.71
C HIS A 200 -29.72 -14.14 -24.29
N LEU A 201 -30.26 -12.95 -23.98
CA LEU A 201 -30.22 -12.39 -22.62
C LEU A 201 -31.05 -13.22 -21.64
N GLU A 202 -32.22 -13.72 -22.08
CA GLU A 202 -33.03 -14.60 -21.26
C GLU A 202 -32.32 -15.93 -20.98
N ARG A 203 -31.59 -16.48 -21.96
CA ARG A 203 -30.76 -17.68 -21.77
C ARG A 203 -29.63 -17.43 -20.76
N TYR A 204 -28.95 -16.29 -20.86
CA TYR A 204 -27.92 -15.89 -19.90
C TYR A 204 -28.50 -15.75 -18.48
N ARG A 205 -29.61 -15.01 -18.34
CA ARG A 205 -30.32 -14.84 -17.06
C ARG A 205 -30.67 -16.18 -16.42
N LYS A 206 -31.28 -17.10 -17.18
CA LYS A 206 -31.61 -18.45 -16.71
C LYS A 206 -30.37 -19.24 -16.29
N SER A 207 -29.27 -19.12 -17.02
CA SER A 207 -28.01 -19.80 -16.67
C SER A 207 -27.47 -19.33 -15.32
N VAL A 208 -27.48 -18.02 -15.07
CA VAL A 208 -27.01 -17.43 -13.81
C VAL A 208 -27.91 -17.83 -12.64
N LEU A 209 -29.24 -17.73 -12.80
CA LEU A 209 -30.19 -18.16 -11.77
C LEU A 209 -30.05 -19.66 -11.46
N LYS A 210 -29.86 -20.48 -12.51
CA LYS A 210 -29.69 -21.92 -12.32
C LYS A 210 -28.40 -22.25 -11.59
N HIS A 211 -27.32 -21.52 -11.86
CA HIS A 211 -26.07 -21.66 -11.13
C HIS A 211 -26.26 -21.36 -9.64
N ALA A 212 -26.89 -20.23 -9.31
CA ALA A 212 -27.17 -19.85 -7.92
C ALA A 212 -28.03 -20.91 -7.20
N GLU A 213 -29.09 -21.41 -7.84
CA GLU A 213 -29.94 -22.49 -7.29
C GLU A 213 -29.13 -23.77 -6.99
N VAL A 214 -28.18 -24.11 -7.85
CA VAL A 214 -27.32 -25.29 -7.65
C VAL A 214 -26.32 -25.07 -6.52
N ILE A 215 -25.71 -23.88 -6.44
CA ILE A 215 -24.78 -23.52 -5.37
C ILE A 215 -25.48 -23.53 -4.02
N GLU A 216 -26.67 -22.94 -3.90
CA GLU A 216 -27.47 -22.96 -2.68
C GLU A 216 -27.73 -24.40 -2.20
N LYS A 217 -28.14 -25.29 -3.11
CA LYS A 217 -28.42 -26.70 -2.77
C LYS A 217 -27.19 -27.51 -2.38
N LEU A 218 -26.03 -27.21 -2.97
CA LEU A 218 -24.81 -27.98 -2.75
C LEU A 218 -23.99 -27.44 -1.58
N LEU A 219 -24.01 -26.13 -1.34
CA LEU A 219 -23.10 -25.42 -0.44
C LEU A 219 -23.82 -24.58 0.63
N ASP A 220 -25.16 -24.53 0.64
CA ASP A 220 -25.98 -23.71 1.56
C ASP A 220 -25.59 -22.22 1.52
N LYS A 221 -25.22 -21.75 0.33
CA LYS A 221 -24.72 -20.39 0.06
C LYS A 221 -25.72 -19.60 -0.77
N THR A 222 -26.10 -18.40 -0.31
CA THR A 222 -27.17 -17.57 -0.90
C THR A 222 -26.71 -16.17 -1.36
N ASP A 223 -25.44 -15.80 -1.15
CA ASP A 223 -24.85 -14.52 -1.52
C ASP A 223 -24.26 -14.52 -2.95
N GLU A 224 -24.87 -15.28 -3.85
CA GLU A 224 -24.39 -15.36 -5.23
C GLU A 224 -24.67 -14.06 -5.99
N SER A 225 -23.71 -13.69 -6.85
CA SER A 225 -23.75 -12.47 -7.65
C SER A 225 -23.51 -12.75 -9.11
N PHE A 226 -24.22 -12.02 -9.97
CA PHE A 226 -23.98 -12.10 -11.41
C PHE A 226 -22.90 -11.13 -11.87
N TYR A 227 -22.54 -10.17 -11.03
CA TYR A 227 -21.41 -9.29 -11.22
C TYR A 227 -20.74 -9.01 -9.88
N SER A 228 -19.41 -9.08 -9.85
CA SER A 228 -18.60 -8.63 -8.73
C SER A 228 -17.30 -8.11 -9.30
N GLY A 229 -16.95 -6.90 -8.94
CA GLY A 229 -15.82 -6.18 -9.48
C GLY A 229 -14.98 -5.52 -8.41
N ARG A 230 -13.70 -5.30 -8.72
CA ARG A 230 -12.82 -4.47 -7.92
C ARG A 230 -11.83 -3.77 -8.84
N PRO A 231 -11.94 -2.44 -9.00
CA PRO A 231 -11.03 -1.71 -9.85
C PRO A 231 -9.64 -1.63 -9.22
N ASP A 232 -8.61 -1.60 -10.07
CA ASP A 232 -7.22 -1.43 -9.64
C ASP A 232 -6.98 -0.07 -8.99
N ILE A 233 -7.72 0.96 -9.46
CA ILE A 233 -7.63 2.34 -8.99
C ILE A 233 -9.05 2.89 -8.84
N LEU A 234 -9.31 3.55 -7.71
CA LEU A 234 -10.55 4.29 -7.50
C LEU A 234 -10.23 5.63 -6.86
N VAL A 235 -10.71 6.72 -7.45
CA VAL A 235 -10.55 8.07 -6.90
C VAL A 235 -11.93 8.67 -6.65
N GLU A 236 -12.25 8.88 -5.38
CA GLU A 236 -13.48 9.54 -4.97
C GLU A 236 -13.21 11.03 -4.72
N TYR A 237 -13.90 11.90 -5.46
CA TYR A 237 -13.89 13.34 -5.19
C TYR A 237 -15.15 13.72 -4.45
N ARG A 238 -14.97 14.22 -3.23
CA ARG A 238 -16.05 14.57 -2.32
C ARG A 238 -16.01 16.04 -1.96
N ARG A 239 -17.19 16.62 -1.80
CA ARG A 239 -17.40 17.96 -1.25
C ARG A 239 -18.47 17.87 -0.16
N ASP A 240 -18.14 18.32 1.04
CA ASP A 240 -19.03 18.22 2.20
C ASP A 240 -19.52 16.77 2.44
N GLY A 241 -18.64 15.80 2.19
CA GLY A 241 -18.90 14.36 2.33
C GLY A 241 -19.68 13.71 1.17
N LYS A 242 -20.23 14.50 0.24
CA LYS A 242 -20.97 14.00 -0.93
C LYS A 242 -20.03 13.75 -2.11
N LEU A 243 -20.18 12.59 -2.75
CA LEU A 243 -19.49 12.25 -3.99
C LEU A 243 -20.01 13.15 -5.13
N TYR A 244 -19.11 13.76 -5.89
CA TYR A 244 -19.47 14.56 -7.07
C TYR A 244 -18.72 14.14 -8.34
N GLN A 245 -17.59 13.44 -8.19
CA GLN A 245 -16.85 12.86 -9.30
C GLN A 245 -16.20 11.55 -8.85
N LEU A 246 -16.08 10.60 -9.79
CA LEU A 246 -15.43 9.31 -9.59
C LEU A 246 -14.51 8.99 -10.77
N ASP A 247 -13.22 8.78 -10.48
CA ASP A 247 -12.31 8.22 -11.47
C ASP A 247 -12.12 6.72 -11.17
N ILE A 248 -12.29 5.88 -12.17
CA ILE A 248 -12.12 4.42 -12.07
C ILE A 248 -10.99 4.02 -13.00
N GLY A 249 -10.00 3.30 -12.49
CA GLY A 249 -8.84 2.87 -13.24
C GLY A 249 -8.68 1.36 -13.31
N GLU A 250 -8.22 0.90 -14.46
CA GLU A 250 -7.79 -0.48 -14.72
C GLU A 250 -6.38 -0.45 -15.31
N VAL A 251 -5.52 -1.37 -14.88
CA VAL A 251 -4.10 -1.42 -15.26
C VAL A 251 -3.79 -2.78 -15.86
N LYS A 252 -3.22 -2.80 -17.07
CA LYS A 252 -2.78 -4.04 -17.72
C LYS A 252 -1.31 -3.96 -18.13
N TYR A 253 -0.49 -4.80 -17.51
CA TYR A 253 0.89 -5.02 -17.93
C TYR A 253 0.95 -5.97 -19.14
N SER A 254 0.56 -5.47 -20.33
CA SER A 254 0.58 -6.23 -21.57
C SER A 254 0.54 -5.33 -22.80
N GLU A 255 1.08 -5.83 -23.92
CA GLU A 255 0.97 -5.23 -25.25
C GLU A 255 -0.14 -5.89 -26.11
N SER A 256 -0.85 -6.88 -25.56
CA SER A 256 -1.84 -7.66 -26.29
C SER A 256 -3.14 -6.90 -26.49
N LYS A 257 -3.62 -6.84 -27.75
CA LYS A 257 -4.96 -6.32 -28.10
C LYS A 257 -6.09 -7.04 -27.35
N SER A 258 -5.92 -8.33 -27.05
CA SER A 258 -6.92 -9.09 -26.29
C SER A 258 -6.97 -8.59 -24.85
N VAL A 259 -5.81 -8.45 -24.20
CA VAL A 259 -5.71 -7.98 -22.82
C VAL A 259 -6.24 -6.54 -22.70
N PHE A 260 -5.95 -5.69 -23.69
CA PHE A 260 -6.56 -4.36 -23.80
C PHE A 260 -8.09 -4.43 -23.88
N SER A 261 -8.63 -5.29 -24.76
CA SER A 261 -10.08 -5.43 -24.92
C SER A 261 -10.74 -5.95 -23.64
N ASP A 262 -10.08 -6.85 -22.92
CA ASP A 262 -10.56 -7.40 -21.65
C ASP A 262 -10.55 -6.32 -20.56
N GLY A 263 -9.44 -5.58 -20.42
CA GLY A 263 -9.35 -4.47 -19.46
C GLY A 263 -10.34 -3.34 -19.75
N LEU A 264 -10.55 -2.99 -21.02
CA LEU A 264 -11.57 -2.01 -21.40
C LEU A 264 -12.98 -2.50 -21.06
N LYS A 265 -13.27 -3.79 -21.25
CA LYS A 265 -14.55 -4.38 -20.87
C LYS A 265 -14.75 -4.33 -19.35
N GLU A 266 -13.73 -4.68 -18.56
CA GLU A 266 -13.75 -4.60 -17.10
C GLU A 266 -14.02 -3.16 -16.63
N LEU A 267 -13.28 -2.19 -17.18
CA LEU A 267 -13.46 -0.76 -16.89
C LEU A 267 -14.89 -0.29 -17.19
N ILE A 268 -15.45 -0.65 -18.35
CA ILE A 268 -16.84 -0.32 -18.71
C ILE A 268 -17.81 -0.95 -17.71
N GLN A 269 -17.60 -2.21 -17.33
CA GLN A 269 -18.46 -2.87 -16.35
C GLN A 269 -18.40 -2.16 -14.99
N TYR A 270 -17.22 -1.73 -14.52
CA TYR A 270 -17.12 -0.95 -13.28
C TYR A 270 -17.93 0.33 -13.35
N ILE A 271 -17.83 1.07 -14.47
CA ILE A 271 -18.59 2.31 -14.67
C ILE A 271 -20.09 2.04 -14.55
N TYR A 272 -20.63 1.06 -15.29
CA TYR A 272 -22.07 0.75 -15.30
C TYR A 272 -22.59 0.19 -13.97
N PHE A 273 -21.78 -0.57 -13.23
CA PHE A 273 -22.20 -1.23 -12.00
C PHE A 273 -21.72 -0.52 -10.72
N SER A 274 -21.13 0.66 -10.85
CA SER A 274 -20.73 1.49 -9.71
C SER A 274 -21.96 2.06 -9.01
N ARG A 275 -22.04 1.84 -7.68
CA ARG A 275 -23.15 2.30 -6.86
C ARG A 275 -22.72 2.90 -5.53
N GLU A 276 -23.41 3.93 -5.09
CA GLU A 276 -23.35 4.46 -3.73
C GLU A 276 -24.76 4.41 -3.13
N ASN A 277 -24.93 3.86 -1.94
CA ASN A 277 -26.24 3.76 -1.27
C ASN A 277 -27.35 3.12 -2.14
N GLU A 278 -27.03 2.06 -2.88
CA GLU A 278 -27.92 1.34 -3.82
C GLU A 278 -28.30 2.10 -5.11
N GLU A 279 -27.88 3.35 -5.28
CA GLU A 279 -28.11 4.15 -6.49
C GLU A 279 -26.94 4.02 -7.48
N TYR A 280 -27.25 3.85 -8.76
CA TYR A 280 -26.25 3.86 -9.82
C TYR A 280 -25.62 5.24 -9.93
N SER A 281 -24.28 5.25 -9.99
CA SER A 281 -23.52 6.50 -9.93
C SER A 281 -23.45 7.18 -11.30
N LEU A 282 -23.48 6.39 -12.37
CA LEU A 282 -23.31 6.87 -13.74
C LEU A 282 -24.29 7.99 -14.12
N GLU A 283 -25.53 7.95 -13.64
CA GLU A 283 -26.54 8.95 -13.95
C GLU A 283 -26.44 10.23 -13.10
N ASN A 284 -25.61 10.24 -12.05
CA ASN A 284 -25.68 11.22 -10.96
C ASN A 284 -24.38 12.01 -10.73
N ILE A 285 -23.23 11.50 -11.18
CA ILE A 285 -21.92 12.13 -10.95
C ILE A 285 -21.07 12.16 -12.22
N ASP A 286 -20.07 13.05 -12.23
CA ASP A 286 -19.06 13.05 -13.28
C ASP A 286 -18.17 11.80 -13.14
N MET A 287 -17.87 11.14 -14.27
CA MET A 287 -17.03 9.94 -14.28
C MET A 287 -15.90 10.01 -15.29
N GLU A 288 -14.75 9.47 -14.90
CA GLU A 288 -13.60 9.26 -15.78
C GLU A 288 -13.12 7.81 -15.66
N GLY A 289 -13.06 7.11 -16.79
CA GLY A 289 -12.39 5.83 -16.93
C GLY A 289 -10.94 6.02 -17.34
N ILE A 290 -10.02 5.39 -16.63
CA ILE A 290 -8.59 5.44 -16.90
C ILE A 290 -8.12 4.01 -17.20
N LEU A 291 -7.62 3.77 -18.41
CA LEU A 291 -6.99 2.49 -18.76
C LEU A 291 -5.49 2.70 -18.93
N VAL A 292 -4.71 2.05 -18.07
CA VAL A 292 -3.25 2.11 -18.11
C VAL A 292 -2.69 0.83 -18.72
N LEU A 293 -1.81 0.98 -19.69
CA LEU A 293 -1.14 -0.12 -20.38
C LEU A 293 0.37 0.02 -20.23
N ASP A 294 1.12 -1.08 -20.38
CA ASP A 294 2.57 -0.96 -20.53
C ASP A 294 2.92 -0.22 -21.83
N LYS A 295 2.35 -0.69 -22.95
CA LYS A 295 2.46 -0.03 -24.25
C LYS A 295 1.15 -0.07 -25.01
N LYS A 296 0.97 0.92 -25.87
CA LYS A 296 -0.24 1.12 -26.66
C LYS A 296 -0.02 1.28 -28.16
N GLU A 297 1.13 0.84 -28.69
CA GLU A 297 1.53 0.97 -30.10
C GLU A 297 0.49 0.39 -31.09
N PHE A 298 -0.36 -0.53 -30.62
CA PHE A 298 -1.42 -1.12 -31.41
C PHE A 298 -2.67 -0.23 -31.55
N LEU A 299 -2.74 0.88 -30.82
CA LEU A 299 -3.80 1.88 -30.92
C LEU A 299 -3.50 2.88 -32.04
N ASP A 300 -4.57 3.44 -32.58
CA ASP A 300 -4.50 4.46 -33.61
C ASP A 300 -4.44 5.85 -32.96
N ASP A 301 -3.29 6.51 -33.07
CA ASP A 301 -3.04 7.82 -32.47
C ASP A 301 -3.97 8.92 -33.03
N GLU A 302 -4.52 8.76 -34.24
CA GLU A 302 -5.48 9.73 -34.78
C GLU A 302 -6.79 9.76 -33.95
N LYS A 303 -7.12 8.65 -33.29
CA LYS A 303 -8.28 8.52 -32.40
C LYS A 303 -8.00 9.01 -30.98
N LEU A 304 -6.76 9.31 -30.65
CA LEU A 304 -6.36 9.80 -29.34
C LEU A 304 -6.04 11.30 -29.41
N SER A 305 -6.33 12.02 -28.33
CA SER A 305 -5.75 13.34 -28.10
C SER A 305 -4.31 13.22 -27.58
N GLU A 306 -3.57 14.33 -27.58
CA GLU A 306 -2.24 14.38 -26.96
C GLU A 306 -2.28 13.92 -25.49
N SER A 307 -3.34 14.28 -24.76
CA SER A 307 -3.58 13.81 -23.39
C SER A 307 -3.92 12.32 -23.30
N GLY A 308 -4.32 11.66 -24.40
CA GLY A 308 -4.71 10.23 -24.40
C GLY A 308 -6.19 10.01 -24.18
N ILE A 309 -6.96 11.09 -24.11
CA ILE A 309 -8.42 11.07 -24.14
C ILE A 309 -8.86 10.62 -25.52
N VAL A 310 -9.78 9.67 -25.56
CA VAL A 310 -10.30 9.11 -26.82
C VAL A 310 -11.27 10.11 -27.47
N LYS A 311 -11.03 10.42 -28.75
CA LYS A 311 -11.85 11.37 -29.53
C LYS A 311 -13.01 10.63 -30.21
N ASN A 312 -14.15 11.30 -30.33
CA ASN A 312 -15.29 10.87 -31.16
C ASN A 312 -15.83 9.45 -30.86
N ILE A 313 -15.68 8.98 -29.62
CA ILE A 313 -16.35 7.77 -29.14
C ILE A 313 -17.43 8.21 -28.16
N ASP A 314 -18.65 7.74 -28.37
CA ASP A 314 -19.77 7.86 -27.43
C ASP A 314 -19.51 6.90 -26.25
N PHE A 315 -18.55 7.30 -25.41
CA PHE A 315 -18.28 6.63 -24.15
C PHE A 315 -19.26 7.20 -23.13
N VAL A 316 -19.76 6.32 -22.27
CA VAL A 316 -20.76 6.66 -21.26
C VAL A 316 -20.23 7.68 -20.24
N SER A 317 -18.92 7.88 -20.24
CA SER A 317 -18.18 8.84 -19.44
C SER A 317 -16.96 9.38 -20.24
N LYS A 318 -15.95 9.98 -19.59
CA LYS A 318 -14.67 10.30 -20.23
C LYS A 318 -13.75 9.07 -20.19
N LEU A 319 -13.06 8.73 -21.29
CA LEU A 319 -12.07 7.64 -21.32
C LEU A 319 -10.69 8.20 -21.64
N GLU A 320 -9.73 7.92 -20.76
CA GLU A 320 -8.32 8.22 -20.94
C GLU A 320 -7.50 6.92 -21.03
N ILE A 321 -6.61 6.84 -22.02
CA ILE A 321 -5.69 5.72 -22.20
C ILE A 321 -4.25 6.20 -22.04
N LEU A 322 -3.59 5.66 -21.01
CA LEU A 322 -2.22 5.97 -20.62
C LEU A 322 -1.30 4.79 -20.89
N ASP A 323 -0.03 5.09 -21.15
CA ASP A 323 1.05 4.12 -21.27
C ASP A 323 2.21 4.47 -20.33
N THR A 324 3.18 3.57 -20.21
CA THR A 324 4.37 3.77 -19.37
C THR A 324 5.10 5.08 -19.67
N GLU A 325 5.24 5.46 -20.94
CA GLU A 325 5.92 6.70 -21.34
C GLU A 325 5.18 7.95 -20.87
N LYS A 326 3.85 7.98 -20.94
CA LYS A 326 3.05 9.08 -20.36
C LYS A 326 3.17 9.14 -18.85
N LEU A 327 3.11 8.00 -18.17
CA LEU A 327 3.23 7.96 -16.71
C LEU A 327 4.57 8.48 -16.22
N LYS A 328 5.67 8.21 -16.95
CA LYS A 328 7.01 8.73 -16.58
C LYS A 328 7.01 10.25 -16.43
N GLY A 329 6.28 10.96 -17.28
CA GLY A 329 6.17 12.43 -17.24
C GLY A 329 5.44 12.99 -16.02
N TYR A 330 4.82 12.15 -15.19
CA TYR A 330 4.22 12.57 -13.92
C TYR A 330 5.27 12.48 -12.80
N GLU A 331 5.86 13.60 -12.44
CA GLU A 331 6.86 13.71 -11.37
C GLU A 331 6.33 14.57 -10.23
N TYR A 332 6.79 14.25 -9.01
CA TYR A 332 6.59 15.12 -7.85
C TYR A 332 7.54 16.32 -8.01
N ASN A 333 6.98 17.53 -7.94
CA ASN A 333 7.78 18.77 -8.01
C ASN A 333 8.35 19.13 -6.66
#